data_AF-A0A2D5LKQ1-F1
#
_entry.id   AF-A0A2D5LKQ1-F1
#
_cell.length_a   1.000
_cell.length_b   1.000
_cell.length_c   1.000
_cell.angle_alpha   90.00
_cell.angle_beta   90.00
_cell.angle_gamma   90.00
#
_symmetry.space_group_name_H-M   'P 1'
#
loop_
_entity.id
_entity.type
_entity.pdbx_description
1 polymer ?
#
loop_
_entity_poly.entity_id
_entity_poly.type
_entity_poly.pdbx_seq_one_letter_code
_entity_poly.pdbx_strand_id
1 'polypeptide(L)'
;MNNNNYTLLDNVTHKDLRVIPHYSADFGDNVASVPVFATELANVIKHYPVLFYPTDKTASDFTMVALLGLEAGENLFLNETLPESYQALRQQSGWAADYVPATVARGPFAIGLHENGNQVMVHVDASHPKLSTEQGKPLFLPKGGNS
;
A
#
# COMPACT_ATOMS: atom_id res chain seq x y z
N MET A 1 14.78 0.85 -10.24
CA MET A 1 14.76 1.68 -9.01
C MET A 1 13.48 2.48 -9.09
N ASN A 2 12.51 2.21 -8.22
CA ASN A 2 11.34 3.08 -8.11
C ASN A 2 11.83 4.40 -7.52
N ASN A 3 11.66 5.48 -8.26
CA ASN A 3 12.14 6.80 -7.87
C ASN A 3 11.07 7.46 -6.98
N ASN A 4 10.86 6.90 -5.78
CA ASN A 4 9.89 7.42 -4.83
C ASN A 4 10.27 8.84 -4.42
N ASN A 5 9.34 9.78 -4.56
CA ASN A 5 9.55 11.18 -4.24
C ASN A 5 8.70 11.55 -3.02
N TYR A 6 9.23 11.23 -1.84
CA TYR A 6 8.56 11.52 -0.58
C TYR A 6 8.69 13.00 -0.20
N THR A 7 7.56 13.67 -0.06
CA THR A 7 7.45 15.03 0.45
C THR A 7 6.64 15.05 1.74
N LEU A 8 6.90 16.03 2.63
CA LEU A 8 6.09 16.24 3.82
C LEU A 8 4.65 16.56 3.40
N LEU A 9 3.67 15.81 3.91
CA LEU A 9 2.27 16.03 3.59
C LEU A 9 1.76 17.28 4.31
N ASP A 10 1.29 18.26 3.55
CA ASP A 10 0.76 19.53 4.04
C ASP A 10 -0.46 20.01 3.21
N ASN A 11 -1.32 20.81 3.84
CA ASN A 11 -2.59 21.24 3.27
C ASN A 11 -2.49 22.39 2.26
N VAL A 12 -1.29 22.93 2.01
CA VAL A 12 -1.06 24.00 1.02
C VAL A 12 -0.58 23.38 -0.28
N THR A 13 0.52 22.62 -0.23
CA THR A 13 1.14 21.98 -1.41
C THR A 13 0.24 20.88 -1.96
N HIS A 14 -0.44 20.12 -1.09
CA HIS A 14 -1.20 18.94 -1.46
C HIS A 14 -2.72 19.17 -1.41
N LYS A 15 -3.16 20.44 -1.45
CA LYS A 15 -4.57 20.83 -1.28
C LYS A 15 -5.54 20.17 -2.28
N ASP A 16 -5.10 19.94 -3.51
CA ASP A 16 -5.91 19.35 -4.58
C ASP A 16 -5.68 17.83 -4.69
N LEU A 17 -4.79 17.28 -3.86
CA LEU A 17 -4.40 15.89 -3.93
C LEU A 17 -5.53 15.00 -3.40
N ARG A 18 -5.77 13.92 -4.12
CA ARG A 18 -6.77 12.90 -3.83
C ARG A 18 -6.10 11.54 -3.87
N VAL A 19 -6.61 10.61 -3.07
CA VAL A 19 -6.15 9.22 -3.03
C VAL A 19 -7.25 8.29 -3.53
N ILE A 20 -6.88 7.44 -4.47
CA ILE A 20 -7.71 6.37 -4.99
C ILE A 20 -7.66 5.20 -3.99
N PRO A 21 -8.78 4.84 -3.34
CA PRO A 21 -8.80 3.78 -2.33
C PRO A 21 -8.96 2.38 -2.93
N HIS A 22 -9.12 2.28 -4.25
CA HIS A 22 -9.26 1.03 -4.98
C HIS A 22 -7.90 0.35 -5.17
N TYR A 23 -7.89 -0.98 -5.21
CA TYR A 23 -6.73 -1.80 -5.50
C TYR A 23 -6.84 -2.39 -6.91
N SER A 24 -5.82 -2.20 -7.73
CA SER A 24 -5.74 -2.79 -9.08
C SER A 24 -4.30 -2.77 -9.59
N ALA A 25 -4.03 -3.51 -10.66
CA ALA A 25 -2.74 -3.47 -11.33
C ALA A 25 -2.38 -2.06 -11.83
N ASP A 26 -3.36 -1.31 -12.35
CA ASP A 26 -3.16 0.07 -12.82
C ASP A 26 -2.69 1.02 -11.72
N PHE A 27 -2.99 0.71 -10.45
CA PHE A 27 -2.56 1.49 -9.30
C PHE A 27 -1.28 0.98 -8.63
N GLY A 28 -0.57 0.05 -9.26
CA GLY A 28 0.70 -0.50 -8.81
C GLY A 28 0.57 -1.58 -7.74
N ASP A 29 -0.63 -2.15 -7.55
CA ASP A 29 -0.87 -3.21 -6.56
C ASP A 29 -0.52 -4.62 -7.10
N ASN A 30 -0.06 -4.72 -8.35
CA ASN A 30 0.35 -5.98 -8.99
C ASN A 30 1.77 -6.43 -8.57
N VAL A 31 1.99 -6.54 -7.27
CA VAL A 31 3.25 -6.99 -6.69
C VAL A 31 3.15 -8.44 -6.23
N ALA A 32 4.14 -9.26 -6.59
CA ALA A 32 4.17 -10.70 -6.29
C ALA A 32 4.28 -11.00 -4.80
N SER A 33 4.82 -10.07 -4.03
CA SER A 33 5.07 -10.26 -2.61
C SER A 33 5.27 -8.92 -1.92
N VAL A 34 4.91 -8.85 -0.64
CA VAL A 34 5.06 -7.62 0.15
C VAL A 34 5.61 -7.91 1.54
N PRO A 35 6.46 -7.04 2.10
CA PRO A 35 6.89 -7.18 3.47
C PRO A 35 5.70 -7.06 4.43
N VAL A 36 5.73 -7.83 5.50
CA VAL A 36 4.73 -7.81 6.59
C VAL A 36 5.40 -7.76 7.95
N PHE A 37 4.70 -7.22 8.94
CA PHE A 37 5.24 -7.03 10.28
C PHE A 37 4.66 -8.02 11.30
N ALA A 38 5.41 -8.29 12.37
CA ALA A 38 4.98 -9.20 13.43
C ALA A 38 3.65 -8.76 14.07
N THR A 39 3.42 -7.46 14.14
CA THR A 39 2.20 -6.84 14.70
C THR A 39 0.93 -7.12 13.88
N GLU A 40 1.05 -7.46 12.60
CA GLU A 40 -0.08 -7.82 11.73
C GLU A 40 -0.16 -9.32 11.43
N LEU A 41 0.80 -10.11 11.88
CA LEU A 41 0.97 -11.51 11.47
C LEU A 41 -0.29 -12.35 11.70
N ALA A 42 -0.97 -12.17 12.83
CA ALA A 42 -2.19 -12.90 13.18
C ALA A 42 -3.35 -12.67 12.19
N ASN A 43 -3.34 -11.55 11.44
CA ASN A 43 -4.30 -11.30 10.37
C ASN A 43 -3.78 -11.81 9.04
N VAL A 44 -2.50 -11.55 8.71
CA VAL A 44 -1.89 -11.95 7.43
C VAL A 44 -1.93 -13.46 7.23
N ILE A 45 -1.52 -14.27 8.21
CA ILE A 45 -1.38 -15.74 8.04
C ILE A 45 -2.70 -16.47 7.79
N LYS A 46 -3.85 -15.83 8.06
CA LYS A 46 -5.18 -16.39 7.78
C LYS A 46 -5.52 -16.36 6.29
N HIS A 47 -4.83 -15.52 5.53
CA HIS A 47 -5.17 -15.21 4.14
C HIS A 47 -4.00 -15.46 3.17
N TYR A 48 -2.75 -15.34 3.63
CA TYR A 48 -1.56 -15.42 2.78
C TYR A 48 -0.54 -16.41 3.32
N PRO A 49 0.16 -17.16 2.45
CA PRO A 49 1.43 -17.76 2.80
C PRO A 49 2.41 -16.66 3.24
N VAL A 50 3.04 -16.85 4.40
CA VAL A 50 4.10 -15.96 4.91
C VAL A 50 5.42 -16.70 4.90
N LEU A 51 6.42 -16.10 4.26
CA LEU A 51 7.76 -16.63 4.10
C LEU A 51 8.77 -15.74 4.82
N PHE A 52 9.89 -16.32 5.24
CA PHE A 52 11.05 -15.58 5.71
C PHE A 52 12.06 -15.48 4.58
N TYR A 53 12.33 -14.27 4.11
CA TYR A 53 13.26 -14.02 3.00
C TYR A 53 14.53 -13.34 3.52
N PRO A 54 15.74 -13.80 3.15
CA PRO A 54 16.98 -13.15 3.54
C PRO A 54 17.02 -11.71 3.00
N THR A 55 17.37 -10.74 3.85
CA THR A 55 17.44 -9.33 3.43
C THR A 55 18.59 -9.07 2.45
N ASP A 56 19.65 -9.86 2.48
CA ASP A 56 20.69 -9.91 1.45
C ASP A 56 21.28 -11.33 1.29
N LYS A 57 22.12 -11.53 0.25
CA LYS A 57 22.70 -12.84 -0.10
C LYS A 57 23.68 -13.42 0.95
N THR A 58 24.12 -12.60 1.88
CA THR A 58 25.10 -12.87 2.94
C THR A 58 24.51 -12.71 4.34
N ALA A 59 23.24 -12.31 4.47
CA ALA A 59 22.64 -11.90 5.73
C ALA A 59 22.21 -13.08 6.62
N SER A 60 22.38 -12.88 7.93
CA SER A 60 21.71 -13.65 9.00
C SER A 60 20.28 -13.17 9.27
N ASP A 61 19.90 -12.03 8.69
CA ASP A 61 18.66 -11.33 8.96
C ASP A 61 17.60 -11.70 7.92
N PHE A 62 16.37 -11.83 8.39
CA PHE A 62 15.22 -12.21 7.57
C PHE A 62 14.13 -11.16 7.71
N THR A 63 13.42 -10.94 6.61
CA THR A 63 12.16 -10.20 6.60
C THR A 63 11.00 -11.15 6.35
N MET A 64 9.86 -10.89 6.99
CA MET A 64 8.64 -11.64 6.68
C MET A 64 7.98 -11.04 5.45
N VAL A 65 7.58 -11.90 4.53
CA VAL A 65 6.96 -11.52 3.27
C VAL A 65 5.68 -12.32 3.08
N ALA A 66 4.57 -11.64 2.78
CA ALA A 66 3.36 -12.28 2.30
C ALA A 66 3.48 -12.52 0.78
N LEU A 67 3.24 -13.75 0.34
CA LEU A 67 3.20 -14.09 -1.08
C LEU A 67 1.82 -13.74 -1.65
N LEU A 68 1.80 -12.98 -2.74
CA LEU A 68 0.60 -12.49 -3.41
C LEU A 68 0.46 -13.02 -4.84
N GLY A 69 1.58 -13.34 -5.50
CA GLY A 69 1.65 -13.90 -6.84
C GLY A 69 2.80 -14.90 -6.97
N LEU A 70 2.83 -15.62 -8.08
CA LEU A 70 3.87 -16.60 -8.42
C LEU A 70 4.95 -15.98 -9.30
N GLU A 71 4.60 -14.95 -10.07
CA GLU A 71 5.50 -14.25 -10.99
C GLU A 71 5.62 -12.75 -10.68
N ALA A 72 6.69 -12.13 -11.15
CA ALA A 72 6.87 -10.69 -11.03
C ALA A 72 5.77 -9.93 -11.79
N GLY A 73 5.17 -8.92 -11.15
CA GLY A 73 4.06 -8.17 -11.75
C GLY A 73 2.69 -8.84 -11.61
N GLU A 74 2.59 -9.93 -10.84
CA GLU A 74 1.34 -10.64 -10.56
C GLU A 74 0.89 -10.42 -9.12
N ASN A 75 -0.42 -10.29 -8.91
CA ASN A 75 -1.05 -10.36 -7.60
C ASN A 75 -2.41 -11.06 -7.74
N LEU A 76 -2.50 -12.30 -7.27
CA LEU A 76 -3.69 -13.16 -7.35
C LEU A 76 -4.82 -12.74 -6.39
N PHE A 77 -4.56 -11.74 -5.54
CA PHE A 77 -5.51 -11.19 -4.59
C PHE A 77 -6.13 -9.87 -5.07
N LEU A 78 -5.95 -9.49 -6.33
CA LEU A 78 -6.74 -8.42 -6.94
C LEU A 78 -8.06 -8.99 -7.45
N ASN A 79 -9.18 -8.30 -7.24
CA ASN A 79 -10.48 -8.79 -7.68
C ASN A 79 -10.55 -9.04 -9.20
N GLU A 80 -9.82 -8.24 -9.98
CA GLU A 80 -9.75 -8.39 -11.44
C GLU A 80 -9.11 -9.71 -11.90
N THR A 81 -8.36 -10.39 -11.02
CA THR A 81 -7.81 -11.72 -11.30
C THR A 81 -8.76 -12.87 -10.95
N LEU A 82 -9.88 -12.58 -10.28
CA LEU A 82 -10.88 -13.59 -9.95
C LEU A 82 -11.80 -13.88 -11.14
N PRO A 83 -12.29 -15.12 -11.32
CA PRO A 83 -13.36 -15.40 -12.27
C PRO A 83 -14.60 -14.56 -11.96
N GLU A 84 -15.32 -14.14 -13.00
CA GLU A 84 -16.49 -13.23 -12.89
C GLU A 84 -17.50 -13.69 -11.83
N SER A 85 -17.75 -15.00 -11.72
CA SER A 85 -18.64 -15.59 -10.73
C SER A 85 -18.23 -15.34 -9.26
N TYR A 86 -16.94 -15.12 -9.00
CA TYR A 86 -16.40 -14.86 -7.66
C TYR A 86 -16.23 -13.37 -7.37
N GLN A 87 -16.16 -12.50 -8.39
CA GLN A 87 -16.01 -11.06 -8.20
C GLN A 87 -17.17 -10.46 -7.38
N ALA A 88 -18.39 -10.94 -7.61
CA ALA A 88 -19.58 -10.51 -6.87
C ALA A 88 -19.53 -10.85 -5.36
N LEU A 89 -18.73 -11.85 -4.96
CA LEU A 89 -18.60 -12.31 -3.58
C LEU A 89 -17.59 -11.50 -2.76
N ARG A 90 -16.72 -10.72 -3.41
CA ARG A 90 -15.66 -9.95 -2.77
C ARG A 90 -15.77 -8.49 -3.18
N GLN A 91 -16.65 -7.73 -2.54
CA GLN A 91 -16.89 -6.31 -2.88
C GLN A 91 -15.92 -5.32 -2.22
N GLN A 92 -14.82 -5.80 -1.63
CA GLN A 92 -13.88 -4.94 -0.92
C GLN A 92 -12.95 -4.26 -1.92
N SER A 93 -13.23 -3.01 -2.30
CA SER A 93 -12.30 -2.06 -2.96
C SER A 93 -11.27 -2.62 -3.98
N GLY A 94 -11.54 -3.72 -4.70
CA GLY A 94 -10.59 -4.34 -5.62
C GLY A 94 -9.66 -5.42 -5.04
N TRP A 95 -9.84 -5.86 -3.80
CA TRP A 95 -9.00 -6.86 -3.12
C TRP A 95 -9.78 -8.11 -2.69
N ALA A 96 -9.21 -9.28 -2.95
CA ALA A 96 -9.84 -10.59 -2.86
C ALA A 96 -9.54 -11.35 -1.55
N ALA A 97 -9.37 -10.63 -0.44
CA ALA A 97 -9.17 -11.20 0.89
C ALA A 97 -9.59 -10.21 1.99
N ASP A 98 -9.94 -10.70 3.17
CA ASP A 98 -10.53 -9.86 4.23
C ASP A 98 -9.52 -8.98 4.98
N TYR A 99 -8.22 -9.14 4.70
CA TYR A 99 -7.15 -8.33 5.27
C TYR A 99 -6.15 -7.91 4.20
N VAL A 100 -5.98 -6.62 3.96
CA VAL A 100 -4.92 -6.10 3.09
C VAL A 100 -3.64 -5.90 3.92
N PRO A 101 -2.48 -6.45 3.54
CA PRO A 101 -1.22 -6.21 4.24
C PRO A 101 -0.96 -4.71 4.44
N ALA A 102 -0.48 -4.31 5.61
CA ALA A 102 -0.33 -2.90 5.98
C ALA A 102 0.56 -2.11 5.01
N THR A 103 1.54 -2.78 4.40
CA THR A 103 2.46 -2.20 3.42
C THR A 103 1.80 -1.85 2.09
N VAL A 104 0.72 -2.53 1.73
CA VAL A 104 -0.17 -2.20 0.59
C VAL A 104 -1.23 -1.20 1.04
N ALA A 105 -1.86 -1.43 2.20
CA ALA A 105 -2.96 -0.62 2.71
C ALA A 105 -2.55 0.85 2.98
N ARG A 106 -1.29 1.11 3.34
CA ARG A 106 -0.79 2.48 3.54
C ARG A 106 -0.74 3.31 2.24
N GLY A 107 -0.77 2.65 1.08
CA GLY A 107 -0.70 3.29 -0.23
C GLY A 107 0.48 4.28 -0.35
N PRO A 108 0.23 5.53 -0.76
CA PRO A 108 1.28 6.51 -1.03
C PRO A 108 1.93 7.10 0.24
N PHE A 109 1.46 6.72 1.43
CA PHE A 109 1.89 7.36 2.67
C PHE A 109 3.04 6.65 3.36
N ALA A 110 3.90 7.44 3.99
CA ALA A 110 4.94 6.98 4.88
C ALA A 110 4.96 7.82 6.16
N ILE A 111 5.47 7.25 7.24
CA ILE A 111 5.74 7.97 8.47
C ILE A 111 7.24 8.28 8.51
N GLY A 112 7.57 9.56 8.66
CA GLY A 112 8.93 10.05 8.83
C GLY A 112 9.11 10.76 10.17
N LEU A 113 10.35 10.82 10.65
CA LEU A 113 10.73 11.64 11.80
C LEU A 113 11.32 12.96 11.31
N HIS A 114 10.90 14.09 11.89
CA HIS A 114 11.51 15.39 11.63
C HIS A 114 12.97 15.40 12.13
N GLU A 115 13.81 16.32 11.63
CA GLU A 115 15.27 16.38 11.90
C GLU A 115 15.64 16.34 13.40
N ASN A 116 14.74 16.78 14.28
CA ASN A 116 14.94 16.80 15.73
C ASN A 116 14.51 15.48 16.42
N GLY A 117 14.12 14.45 15.67
CA GLY A 117 13.73 13.12 16.14
C GLY A 117 12.41 13.01 16.91
N ASN A 118 11.82 14.14 17.33
CA ASN A 118 10.70 14.16 18.26
C ASN A 118 9.32 14.35 17.63
N GLN A 119 9.23 14.60 16.32
CA GLN A 119 7.95 14.83 15.64
C GLN A 119 7.73 13.81 14.55
N VAL A 120 6.66 13.02 14.72
CA VAL A 120 6.18 12.05 13.74
C VAL A 120 5.36 12.80 12.69
N MET A 121 5.78 12.71 11.43
CA MET A 121 5.16 13.41 10.32
C MET A 121 4.78 12.45 9.20
N VAL A 122 3.62 12.70 8.58
CA VAL A 122 3.17 11.95 7.42
C VAL A 122 3.85 12.53 6.18
N HIS A 123 4.45 11.66 5.39
CA HIS A 123 4.97 11.97 4.07
C HIS A 123 4.11 11.28 3.02
N VAL A 124 4.12 11.84 1.81
CA VAL A 124 3.43 11.27 0.66
C VAL A 124 4.42 11.09 -0.48
N ASP A 125 4.39 9.94 -1.14
CA ASP A 125 5.12 9.71 -2.38
C ASP A 125 4.34 10.36 -3.53
N ALA A 126 4.78 11.53 -3.98
CA ALA A 126 4.12 12.30 -5.03
C ALA A 126 4.08 11.58 -6.39
N SER A 127 4.88 10.52 -6.58
CA SER A 127 4.91 9.71 -7.80
C SER A 127 3.98 8.49 -7.77
N HIS A 128 3.30 8.25 -6.65
CA HIS A 128 2.53 7.03 -6.45
C HIS A 128 1.27 6.98 -7.32
N PRO A 129 0.98 5.87 -8.03
CA PRO A 129 -0.15 5.76 -8.98
C PRO A 129 -1.54 5.99 -8.38
N LYS A 130 -1.70 5.74 -7.07
CA LYS A 130 -2.95 6.04 -6.33
C LYS A 130 -3.22 7.53 -6.09
N LEU A 131 -2.32 8.42 -6.47
CA LEU A 131 -2.52 9.86 -6.38
C LEU A 131 -3.17 10.42 -7.63
N SER A 132 -4.15 11.30 -7.43
CA SER A 132 -4.84 12.01 -8.50
C SER A 132 -5.24 13.41 -8.03
N THR A 133 -5.47 14.32 -8.96
CA THR A 133 -6.10 15.62 -8.68
C THR A 133 -7.61 15.61 -8.98
N GLU A 134 -8.11 14.56 -9.63
CA GLU A 134 -9.49 14.49 -10.14
C GLU A 134 -10.30 13.35 -9.49
N GLN A 135 -9.68 12.19 -9.29
CA GLN A 135 -10.35 10.97 -8.86
C GLN A 135 -10.02 10.59 -7.41
N GLY A 136 -10.87 9.79 -6.77
CA GLY A 136 -10.64 9.30 -5.40
C GLY A 136 -11.11 10.28 -4.32
N LYS A 137 -10.60 10.08 -3.10
CA LYS A 137 -10.98 10.86 -1.91
C LYS A 137 -10.01 12.02 -1.71
N PRO A 138 -10.49 13.26 -1.48
CA PRO A 138 -9.61 14.39 -1.23
C PRO A 138 -8.86 14.19 0.09
N LEU A 139 -7.57 14.57 0.12
CA LEU A 139 -6.77 14.51 1.35
C LEU A 139 -7.07 15.63 2.32
N PHE A 140 -7.51 16.78 1.80
CA PHE A 140 -7.87 17.94 2.59
C PHE A 140 -9.26 18.43 2.23
N LEU A 141 -9.98 18.93 3.24
CA LEU A 141 -11.23 19.66 3.05
C LEU A 141 -10.96 21.03 2.40
N PRO A 142 -11.96 21.68 1.78
CA PRO A 142 -11.78 22.96 1.06
C PRO A 142 -11.19 24.12 1.88
N LYS A 143 -11.14 24.01 3.22
CA LYS A 143 -10.51 24.98 4.13
C LYS A 143 -9.24 24.46 4.82
N GLY A 144 -8.60 23.44 4.26
CA GLY A 144 -7.33 22.89 4.76
C GLY A 144 -7.46 22.06 6.04
N GLY A 145 -8.68 21.65 6.42
CA GLY A 145 -8.90 20.68 7.48
C GLY A 145 -8.65 19.25 7.01
N ASN A 146 -8.29 18.35 7.93
CA ASN A 146 -8.14 16.93 7.64
C ASN A 146 -9.53 16.29 7.46
N SER A 147 -9.69 15.43 6.46
CA SER A 147 -10.91 14.64 6.23
C SER A 147 -11.02 13.43 7.15
#